data_AF-A0A3M3RW86-F1
#
_entry.id   AF-A0A3M3RW86-F1
#
_cell.length_a   1.000
_cell.length_b   1.000
_cell.length_c   1.000
_cell.angle_alpha   90.00
_cell.angle_beta   90.00
_cell.angle_gamma   90.00
#
_symmetry.space_group_name_H-M   'P 1'
#
loop_
_entity.id
_entity.type
_entity.pdbx_description
1 polymer ?
#
loop_
_entity_poly.entity_id
_entity_poly.type
_entity_poly.pdbx_seq_one_letter_code
_entity_poly.pdbx_strand_id
1 'polypeptide(L)' 'RTLIHHEPDNSHCQCGCALKRIGEDASEKLDYTPGVFTVERHIRGKWVCEQCETLIQAPVPAHVIDKRIPTAGLLAHI' A
#
# COMPACT_ATOMS: atom_id res chain seq x y z
N ARG A 1 3.34 9.31 -13.60
CA ARG A 1 3.44 8.22 -12.60
C ARG A 1 3.88 8.87 -11.29
N THR A 2 3.13 8.67 -10.21
CA THR A 2 3.39 9.28 -8.90
C THR A 2 3.80 8.17 -7.93
N LEU A 3 4.85 8.37 -7.14
CA LEU A 3 5.28 7.45 -6.08
C LEU A 3 4.84 8.01 -4.73
N ILE A 4 4.16 7.19 -3.93
CA ILE A 4 3.66 7.56 -2.61
C ILE A 4 4.22 6.57 -1.58
N HIS A 5 5.06 7.05 -0.68
CA HIS A 5 5.68 6.22 0.35
C HIS A 5 4.88 6.27 1.65
N HIS A 6 4.59 5.10 2.22
CA HIS A 6 3.94 4.94 3.51
C HIS A 6 4.94 4.28 4.46
N GLU A 7 5.56 5.10 5.29
CA GLU A 7 6.50 4.67 6.32
C GLU A 7 5.85 4.84 7.70
N PRO A 8 6.27 4.09 8.73
CA PRO A 8 5.79 4.29 10.08
C PRO A 8 6.17 5.68 10.61
N ASP A 9 5.29 6.29 11.40
CA ASP A 9 5.51 7.62 11.98
C ASP A 9 6.71 7.67 12.94
N ASN A 10 7.07 6.52 13.51
CA ASN A 10 8.23 6.38 14.40
C ASN A 10 9.16 5.27 13.90
N SER A 11 10.46 5.58 13.86
CA SER A 11 11.54 4.64 13.55
C SER A 11 12.00 3.82 14.76
N HIS A 12 11.36 3.98 15.92
CA HIS A 12 11.65 3.22 17.14
C HIS A 12 10.46 2.37 17.56
N CYS A 13 10.76 1.17 18.04
CA CYS A 13 9.79 0.30 18.68
C CYS A 13 9.44 0.82 20.08
N GLN A 14 8.31 0.37 20.63
CA GLN A 14 7.90 0.67 22.01
C GLN A 14 8.93 0.20 23.07
N CYS A 15 9.79 -0.77 22.73
CA CYS A 15 10.89 -1.20 23.58
C CYS A 15 12.13 -0.27 23.53
N GLY A 16 12.13 0.76 22.69
CA GLY A 16 13.23 1.71 22.52
C GLY A 16 14.27 1.33 21.45
N CYS A 17 14.20 0.14 20.87
CA CYS A 17 15.09 -0.27 19.77
C CYS A 17 14.76 0.46 18.46
N ALA A 18 15.78 0.73 17.65
CA ALA A 18 15.60 1.20 16.28
C ALA A 18 14.97 0.08 15.42
N LEU A 19 13.97 0.43 14.62
CA LEU A 19 13.35 -0.46 13.68
C LEU A 19 14.26 -0.67 12.46
N LYS A 20 14.24 -1.89 11.93
CA LYS A 20 14.98 -2.27 10.72
C LYS A 20 14.02 -2.51 9.57
N ARG A 21 14.26 -1.88 8.43
CA ARG A 21 13.52 -2.15 7.20
C ARG A 21 13.94 -3.51 6.65
N ILE A 22 12.98 -4.39 6.44
CA ILE A 22 13.21 -5.75 5.90
C ILE A 22 12.62 -5.96 4.51
N GLY A 23 11.77 -5.04 4.05
CA GLY A 23 11.16 -5.13 2.73
C GLY A 23 10.11 -4.05 2.53
N GLU A 24 9.29 -4.24 1.49
CA GLU A 24 8.17 -3.35 1.18
C GLU A 24 7.07 -4.10 0.42
N ASP A 25 5.84 -3.61 0.54
CA ASP A 25 4.73 -3.95 -0.37
C ASP A 25 4.46 -2.76 -1.30
N ALA A 26 4.21 -3.03 -2.58
CA ALA A 26 3.83 -2.02 -3.55
C ALA A 26 2.44 -2.32 -4.14
N SER A 27 1.58 -1.30 -4.21
CA SER A 27 0.27 -1.36 -4.85
C SER A 27 0.11 -0.23 -5.85
N GLU A 28 -0.46 -0.49 -7.02
CA GLU A 28 -0.71 0.53 -8.03
C GLU A 28 -2.20 0.86 -8.10
N LYS A 29 -2.50 2.15 -8.21
CA LYS A 29 -3.84 2.70 -8.42
C LYS A 29 -3.83 3.46 -9.75
N LEU A 30 -4.76 3.10 -10.62
CA LEU A 30 -4.98 3.80 -11.88
C LEU A 30 -6.14 4.77 -11.66
N ASP A 31 -5.85 6.06 -11.77
CA ASP A 31 -6.84 7.11 -11.77
C ASP A 31 -7.09 7.58 -13.21
N TYR A 32 -8.34 7.86 -13.52
CA TYR A 32 -8.75 8.38 -14.81
C TYR A 32 -9.44 9.73 -14.62
N THR A 33 -8.86 10.76 -15.21
CA THR A 33 -9.52 12.04 -15.46
C THR A 33 -9.75 12.12 -16.97
N PRO A 34 -10.88 12.62 -17.49
CA PRO A 34 -11.15 12.63 -18.93
C PRO A 34 -9.94 13.10 -19.76
N GLY A 35 -9.40 12.21 -20.60
CA GLY A 35 -8.23 12.45 -21.44
C GLY A 35 -6.85 12.15 -20.82
N VAL A 36 -6.78 11.78 -19.53
CA VAL A 36 -5.52 11.53 -18.81
C VAL A 36 -5.65 10.31 -17.89
N PHE A 37 -4.77 9.33 -18.10
CA PHE A 37 -4.55 8.23 -17.17
C PHE A 37 -3.35 8.53 -16.27
N THR A 38 -3.55 8.47 -14.96
CA THR A 38 -2.47 8.63 -13.97
C THR A 38 -2.31 7.35 -13.16
N VAL A 39 -1.07 6.90 -13.00
CA VAL A 39 -0.73 5.76 -12.14
C VAL A 39 -0.08 6.29 -10.86
N GLU A 40 -0.71 6.01 -9.74
CA GLU A 40 -0.18 6.20 -8.39
C GLU A 40 0.34 4.87 -7.87
N ARG A 41 1.64 4.79 -7.55
CA ARG A 41 2.24 3.61 -6.94
C ARG A 41 2.50 3.90 -5.47
N HIS A 42 1.81 3.17 -4.61
CA HIS A 42 1.96 3.24 -3.17
C HIS A 42 2.96 2.18 -2.71
N ILE A 43 4.04 2.60 -2.06
CA ILE A 43 5.09 1.74 -1.51
C ILE A 43 5.01 1.80 0.01
N ARG A 44 4.91 0.65 0.68
CA ARG A 44 4.79 0.57 2.14
C ARG A 44 5.94 -0.22 2.72
N GLY A 45 6.75 0.40 3.57
CA GLY A 45 7.88 -0.27 4.20
C GLY A 45 7.44 -1.30 5.23
N LYS A 46 8.07 -2.48 5.22
CA LYS A 46 8.01 -3.48 6.28
C LYS A 46 9.16 -3.26 7.23
N TRP A 47 8.85 -2.98 8.48
CA TRP A 47 9.82 -2.70 9.53
C TRP A 47 9.70 -3.75 10.62
N VAL A 48 10.81 -4.14 11.21
CA VAL A 48 10.82 -5.07 12.34
C VAL A 48 11.61 -4.52 13.50
N CYS A 49 11.15 -4.88 14.69
CA CYS A 49 11.99 -4.87 15.88
C CYS A 49 12.52 -6.28 16.08
N GLU A 50 13.83 -6.48 15.90
CA GLU A 50 14.47 -7.80 16.11
C GLU A 50 14.34 -8.26 17.58
N GLN A 51 14.28 -7.32 18.53
CA GLN A 51 14.18 -7.62 19.96
C GLN A 51 12.78 -8.07 20.40
N CYS A 52 11.74 -7.50 19.79
CA CYS A 52 10.34 -7.80 20.11
C CYS A 52 9.70 -8.77 19.12
N GLU A 53 10.44 -9.19 18.09
CA GLU A 53 9.96 -10.02 16.96
C GLU A 53 8.66 -9.47 16.34
N THR A 54 8.53 -8.14 16.34
CA THR A 54 7.29 -7.45 15.95
C THR A 54 7.48 -6.80 14.58
N LEU A 55 6.53 -7.06 13.67
CA LEU A 55 6.45 -6.41 12.37
C LEU A 55 5.53 -5.18 12.44
N ILE A 56 6.02 -4.05 11.94
CA ILE A 56 5.33 -2.77 11.85
C ILE A 56 5.29 -2.37 10.39
N GLN A 57 4.11 -2.01 9.90
CA GLN A 57 3.87 -1.51 8.55
C GLN A 57 2.77 -0.46 8.61
N ALA A 58 2.89 0.59 7.80
CA ALA A 58 1.84 1.59 7.68
C ALA A 58 0.53 0.92 7.21
N PRO A 59 -0.61 1.20 7.89
CA PRO A 59 -1.86 0.54 7.56
C PRO A 59 -2.29 0.88 6.14
N VAL A 60 -2.91 -0.08 5.46
CA VAL A 60 -3.60 0.19 4.20
C VAL A 60 -4.90 0.89 4.57
N PRO A 61 -5.17 2.11 4.07
CA PRO A 61 -6.46 2.76 4.26
C PRO A 61 -7.57 1.79 3.83
N ALA A 62 -8.70 1.76 4.52
CA ALA A 62 -9.82 0.93 4.12
C ALA A 62 -10.28 1.37 2.71
N HIS A 63 -9.84 0.64 1.68
CA HIS A 63 -10.42 0.76 0.37
C HIS A 63 -11.76 0.04 0.44
N VAL A 64 -12.84 0.82 0.43
CA VAL A 64 -14.18 0.29 0.16
C VAL A 64 -14.13 -0.27 -1.26
N ILE A 65 -13.81 -1.55 -1.38
CA ILE A 65 -14.22 -2.32 -2.54
C ILE A 65 -15.73 -2.43 -2.37
N ASP A 66 -16.46 -1.57 -3.04
CA ASP A 66 -17.90 -1.75 -3.19
C ASP A 66 -18.07 -3.13 -3.82
N LYS A 67 -18.51 -4.11 -3.02
CA LYS A 67 -18.68 -5.51 -3.40
C LYS A 67 -19.88 -5.64 -4.36
N ARG A 68 -19.81 -4.97 -5.50
CA ARG A 68 -20.53 -5.43 -6.69
C ARG A 68 -19.57 -6.30 -7.47
N ILE A 69 -19.58 -7.58 -7.12
CA ILE A 69 -19.19 -8.64 -8.05
C ILE A 69 -20.07 -8.46 -9.30
N PRO A 70 -19.47 -8.41 -10.49
CA PRO A 70 -19.96 -9.30 -11.53
C PRO A 70 -18.80 -10.20 -11.98
N THR A 71 -18.86 -11.45 -11.53
CA THR A 71 -18.35 -12.58 -12.30
C THR A 71 -19.18 -12.67 -13.59
N ALA A 72 -18.51 -12.96 -14.71
CA ALA A 72 -19.05 -13.11 -16.07
C ALA A 72 -19.62 -11.84 -16.72
N GLY A 73 -18.82 -11.22 -17.61
CA GLY A 73 -19.30 -10.13 -18.46
C GLY A 73 -18.22 -9.38 -19.21
N LEU A 74 -17.14 -10.03 -19.66
CA LEU A 74 -16.25 -9.44 -20.67
C LEU A 74 -16.92 -9.65 -22.04
N LEU A 75 -18.02 -8.94 -22.26
CA LEU A 75 -18.62 -8.74 -23.57
C LEU A 75 -18.55 -7.26 -23.92
N ALA A 76 -17.94 -7.06 -25.10
CA ALA A 76 -18.08 -5.91 -25.99
C ALA A 76 -17.49 -4.57 -25.53
N HIS A 77 -16.38 -4.20 -26.17
CA HIS A 77 -16.47 -3.04 -27.04
C HIS A 77 -15.76 -3.34 -28.37
N ILE A 78 -16.53 -3.09 -29.45
CA ILE A 78 -16.23 -3.00 -30.90
C ILE A 78 -14.76 -2.82 -31.31
#